data_AF-A0A958BI12-F1
#
_entry.id   AF-A0A958BI12-F1
#
_cell.length_a   1.000
_cell.length_b   1.000
_cell.length_c   1.000
_cell.angle_alpha   90.00
_cell.angle_beta   90.00
_cell.angle_gamma   90.00
#
_symmetry.space_group_name_H-M   'P 1'
#
loop_
_entity.id
_entity.type
_entity.pdbx_description
1 polymer ?
#
loop_
_entity_poly.entity_id
_entity_poly.type
_entity_poly.pdbx_seq_one_letter_code
_entity_poly.pdbx_strand_id
1 'polypeptide(L)'
;RARHPRCTVYWVGLPGGQSFIGATPEQLVRVSGRRVSTMALAGTVPAGDAAQGARLLASAKNRHEQHLVVREIIETLQGLCTHVRVPDEPRVLRLGNVCHLQSNISGRLSRERHILDLVAALHPTPAVGGLPREKAREAIEVLEPEGRGWYAGPIGWCDAAGEGEFFVALRGALLTKTRAHLLAGCGLVAASDPEEEWQETGWKMKAMGEVLAAHGRR
;
A
#
# COMPACT_ATOMS: atom_id res chain seq x y z
N ARG A 1 -12.94 -1.39 -11.59
CA ARG A 1 -12.68 -2.83 -11.78
C ARG A 1 -12.04 -3.15 -13.13
N ALA A 2 -12.69 -2.89 -14.27
CA ALA A 2 -12.14 -3.22 -15.60
C ALA A 2 -10.73 -2.66 -15.88
N ARG A 3 -10.44 -1.43 -15.46
CA ARG A 3 -9.11 -0.79 -15.63
C ARG A 3 -8.02 -1.31 -14.68
N HIS A 4 -8.39 -1.97 -13.58
CA HIS A 4 -7.48 -2.36 -12.49
C HIS A 4 -7.69 -3.84 -12.11
N PRO A 5 -7.51 -4.80 -13.02
CA PRO A 5 -7.84 -6.21 -12.79
C PRO A 5 -6.92 -6.91 -11.79
N ARG A 6 -5.73 -6.33 -11.52
CA ARG A 6 -4.73 -6.84 -10.57
C ARG A 6 -4.78 -6.14 -9.21
N CYS A 7 -5.78 -5.29 -8.97
CA CYS A 7 -5.97 -4.58 -7.71
C CYS A 7 -7.23 -5.08 -7.01
N THR A 8 -7.24 -4.97 -5.68
CA THR A 8 -8.48 -5.05 -4.90
C THR A 8 -9.22 -3.74 -5.04
N VAL A 9 -10.43 -3.81 -5.60
CA VAL A 9 -11.33 -2.66 -5.69
C VAL A 9 -12.15 -2.58 -4.40
N TYR A 10 -12.22 -1.39 -3.83
CA TYR A 10 -12.97 -1.15 -2.60
C TYR A 10 -13.93 0.04 -2.75
N TRP A 11 -14.99 -0.01 -1.97
CA TRP A 11 -15.92 1.09 -1.77
C TRP A 11 -16.41 1.05 -0.33
N VAL A 12 -16.23 2.18 0.37
CA VAL A 12 -16.72 2.40 1.72
C VAL A 12 -17.73 3.55 1.67
N GLY A 13 -18.98 3.26 2.02
CA GLY A 13 -19.99 4.29 2.23
C GLY A 13 -19.75 5.00 3.56
N LEU A 14 -19.77 6.32 3.54
CA LEU A 14 -19.52 7.16 4.71
C LEU A 14 -20.79 7.93 5.11
N PRO A 15 -20.91 8.35 6.38
CA PRO A 15 -21.99 9.22 6.81
C PRO A 15 -22.15 10.45 5.90
N GLY A 16 -23.38 10.95 5.74
CA GLY A 16 -23.65 12.10 4.87
C GLY A 16 -23.62 11.81 3.37
N GLY A 17 -23.57 10.52 2.98
CA GLY A 17 -23.61 10.10 1.57
C GLY A 17 -22.28 10.27 0.84
N GLN A 18 -21.19 10.48 1.57
CA GLN A 18 -19.85 10.45 1.02
C GLN A 18 -19.43 9.00 0.70
N SER A 19 -18.43 8.84 -0.17
CA SER A 19 -17.93 7.52 -0.54
C SER A 19 -16.42 7.56 -0.69
N PHE A 20 -15.73 6.63 -0.07
CA PHE A 20 -14.32 6.41 -0.31
C PHE A 20 -14.15 5.18 -1.21
N ILE A 21 -13.63 5.40 -2.42
CA ILE A 21 -13.47 4.35 -3.43
C ILE A 21 -12.02 4.22 -3.83
N GLY A 22 -11.60 3.05 -4.30
CA GLY A 22 -10.24 2.87 -4.80
C GLY A 22 -9.95 1.53 -5.42
N ALA A 23 -8.72 1.39 -5.89
CA ALA A 23 -8.19 0.16 -6.48
C ALA A 23 -6.76 -0.06 -5.96
N THR A 24 -6.63 -0.67 -4.79
CA THR A 24 -5.34 -0.85 -4.12
C THR A 24 -4.61 -2.12 -4.60
N PRO A 25 -3.32 -2.04 -4.89
CA PRO A 25 -2.49 -3.22 -5.17
C PRO A 25 -1.89 -3.85 -3.89
N GLU A 26 -2.12 -3.27 -2.71
CA GLU A 26 -1.35 -3.59 -1.50
C GLU A 26 -2.21 -4.26 -0.43
N GLN A 27 -2.01 -5.58 -0.28
CA GLN A 27 -2.56 -6.35 0.83
C GLN A 27 -1.76 -6.06 2.10
N LEU A 28 -2.40 -5.48 3.11
CA LEU A 28 -1.77 -5.26 4.41
C LEU A 28 -1.61 -6.58 5.15
N VAL A 29 -2.69 -7.36 5.28
CA VAL A 29 -2.65 -8.67 5.93
C VAL A 29 -3.91 -9.47 5.60
N ARG A 30 -3.75 -10.78 5.44
CA ARG A 30 -4.83 -11.75 5.40
C ARG A 30 -4.54 -12.86 6.40
N VAL A 31 -5.56 -13.24 7.16
CA VAL A 31 -5.52 -14.36 8.09
C VAL A 31 -6.58 -15.37 7.67
N SER A 32 -6.19 -16.63 7.54
CA SER A 32 -7.13 -17.74 7.44
C SER A 32 -6.64 -18.97 8.21
N GLY A 33 -7.43 -19.39 9.20
CA GLY A 33 -7.00 -20.17 10.34
C GLY A 33 -5.75 -19.55 10.97
N ARG A 34 -4.64 -20.31 10.95
CA ARG A 34 -3.33 -19.84 11.44
C ARG A 34 -2.40 -19.36 10.33
N ARG A 35 -2.84 -19.33 9.07
CA ARG A 35 -2.01 -18.85 7.94
C ARG A 35 -2.13 -17.34 7.82
N VAL A 36 -0.98 -16.68 7.76
CA VAL A 36 -0.86 -15.24 7.51
C VAL A 36 -0.27 -15.05 6.12
N SER A 37 -0.81 -14.09 5.37
CA SER A 37 -0.15 -13.57 4.17
C SER A 37 -0.20 -12.04 4.16
N THR A 38 0.87 -11.44 3.66
CA THR A 38 1.03 -10.00 3.48
C THR A 38 2.00 -9.77 2.31
N MET A 39 2.30 -8.53 2.00
CA MET A 39 3.29 -8.17 1.00
C MET A 39 4.01 -6.88 1.39
N ALA A 40 5.29 -6.81 1.02
CA ALA A 40 6.00 -5.54 0.92
C ALA A 40 5.85 -5.01 -0.51
N LEU A 41 5.43 -3.75 -0.64
CA LEU A 41 5.26 -3.07 -1.92
C LEU A 41 5.88 -1.67 -1.86
N ALA A 42 7.08 -1.52 -2.41
CA ALA A 42 7.80 -0.25 -2.48
C ALA A 42 8.67 -0.20 -3.74
N GLY A 43 9.20 0.99 -4.03
CA GLY A 43 9.81 1.30 -5.31
C GLY A 43 8.78 1.39 -6.43
N THR A 44 8.82 2.48 -7.20
CA THR A 44 7.88 2.72 -8.29
C THR A 44 8.61 3.23 -9.52
N VAL A 45 8.16 2.78 -10.68
CA VAL A 45 8.45 3.41 -11.97
C VAL A 45 7.14 3.49 -12.76
N PRO A 46 7.03 4.39 -13.77
CA PRO A 46 5.83 4.37 -14.60
C PRO A 46 5.74 3.02 -15.33
N ALA A 47 4.53 2.64 -15.74
CA ALA A 47 4.37 1.48 -16.59
C ALA A 47 4.96 1.78 -17.97
N GLY A 48 5.64 0.79 -18.54
CA GLY A 48 6.25 0.89 -19.87
C GLY A 48 6.78 -0.47 -20.30
N ASP A 49 7.85 -0.44 -21.10
CA ASP A 49 8.42 -1.65 -21.70
C ASP A 49 8.97 -2.67 -20.68
N ALA A 50 9.39 -3.82 -21.20
CA ALA A 50 10.00 -4.86 -20.39
C ALA A 50 11.27 -4.35 -19.67
N ALA A 51 12.06 -3.50 -20.36
CA ALA A 51 13.31 -2.94 -19.85
C ALA A 51 13.10 -2.04 -18.64
N GLN A 52 11.98 -1.31 -18.54
CA GLN A 52 11.67 -0.48 -17.38
C GLN A 52 11.50 -1.29 -16.10
N GLY A 53 10.84 -2.45 -16.18
CA GLY A 53 10.76 -3.38 -15.04
C GLY A 53 12.12 -3.96 -14.65
N ALA A 54 12.97 -4.26 -15.63
CA ALA A 54 14.34 -4.72 -15.37
C ALA A 54 15.19 -3.62 -14.70
N ARG A 55 15.06 -2.37 -15.14
CA ARG A 55 15.71 -1.20 -14.50
C ARG A 55 15.24 -1.00 -13.06
N LEU A 56 13.94 -1.17 -12.79
CA LEU A 56 13.41 -1.11 -11.43
C LEU A 56 14.04 -2.19 -10.54
N LEU A 57 14.12 -3.43 -11.01
CA LEU A 57 14.78 -4.53 -10.30
C LEU A 57 16.27 -4.26 -10.05
N ALA A 58 16.96 -3.60 -10.97
CA ALA A 58 18.38 -3.28 -10.84
C ALA A 58 18.67 -2.01 -10.01
N SER A 59 17.64 -1.20 -9.70
CA SER A 59 17.81 0.08 -9.02
C SER A 59 18.17 -0.10 -7.55
N ALA A 60 19.39 0.31 -7.18
CA ALA A 60 19.86 0.24 -5.79
C ALA A 60 18.95 1.01 -4.82
N LYS A 61 18.48 2.21 -5.20
CA LYS A 61 17.52 3.01 -4.43
C LYS A 61 16.22 2.25 -4.17
N ASN A 62 15.55 1.80 -5.23
CA ASN A 62 14.25 1.11 -5.10
C ASN A 62 14.39 -0.23 -4.35
N ARG A 63 15.47 -0.97 -4.57
CA ARG A 63 15.75 -2.19 -3.80
C ARG A 63 15.98 -1.89 -2.32
N HIS A 64 16.67 -0.79 -2.01
CA HIS A 64 16.89 -0.37 -0.63
C HIS A 64 15.57 -0.02 0.08
N GLU A 65 14.72 0.79 -0.56
CA GLU A 65 13.37 1.07 -0.05
C GLU A 65 12.56 -0.20 0.19
N GLN A 66 12.51 -1.09 -0.80
CA GLN A 66 11.82 -2.37 -0.69
C GLN A 66 12.38 -3.22 0.46
N HIS A 67 13.69 -3.25 0.62
CA HIS A 67 14.35 -4.01 1.69
C HIS A 67 13.97 -3.50 3.09
N LEU A 68 13.87 -2.17 3.28
CA LEU A 68 13.43 -1.58 4.55
C LEU A 68 12.01 -2.02 4.91
N VAL A 69 11.08 -2.02 3.94
CA VAL A 69 9.70 -2.48 4.16
C VAL A 69 9.67 -3.98 4.49
N VAL A 70 10.39 -4.80 3.73
CA VAL A 70 10.47 -6.25 3.95
C VAL A 70 11.00 -6.56 5.35
N ARG A 71 12.09 -5.91 5.77
CA ARG A 71 12.72 -6.14 7.07
C ARG A 71 11.75 -5.86 8.21
N GLU A 72 11.10 -4.69 8.20
CA GLU A 72 10.16 -4.29 9.25
C GLU A 72 8.96 -5.25 9.35
N ILE A 73 8.42 -5.70 8.21
CA ILE A 73 7.31 -6.66 8.20
C ILE A 73 7.78 -8.01 8.79
N ILE A 74 8.99 -8.46 8.47
CA ILE A 74 9.55 -9.70 9.01
C ILE A 74 9.75 -9.59 10.53
N GLU A 75 10.38 -8.52 11.01
CA GLU A 75 10.61 -8.28 12.44
C GLU A 75 9.26 -8.27 13.20
N THR A 76 8.26 -7.58 12.66
CA THR A 76 6.90 -7.59 13.21
C THR A 76 6.28 -9.00 13.25
N LEU A 77 6.36 -9.75 12.15
CA LEU A 77 5.76 -11.08 12.06
C LEU A 77 6.51 -12.13 12.90
N GLN A 78 7.82 -11.99 13.13
CA GLN A 78 8.59 -12.89 14.00
C GLN A 78 8.07 -12.88 15.44
N GLY A 79 7.53 -11.75 15.93
CA GLY A 79 6.85 -11.68 17.22
C GLY A 79 5.48 -12.36 17.28
N LEU A 80 4.90 -12.70 16.13
CA LEU A 80 3.52 -13.19 16.01
C LEU A 80 3.41 -14.61 15.43
N CYS A 81 4.42 -15.06 14.68
CA CYS A 81 4.43 -16.30 13.92
C CYS A 81 5.51 -17.27 14.38
N THR A 82 5.25 -18.58 14.31
CA THR A 82 6.30 -19.61 14.51
C THR A 82 7.21 -19.75 13.29
N HIS A 83 6.73 -19.34 12.12
CA HIS A 83 7.50 -19.40 10.88
C HIS A 83 7.08 -18.24 9.99
N VAL A 84 8.06 -17.60 9.35
CA VAL A 84 7.88 -16.54 8.36
C VAL A 84 8.70 -16.93 7.12
N ARG A 85 8.08 -16.83 5.94
CA ARG A 85 8.71 -17.07 4.64
C ARG A 85 8.64 -15.80 3.80
N VAL A 86 9.77 -15.45 3.22
CA VAL A 86 9.93 -14.36 2.26
C VAL A 86 10.80 -14.88 1.10
N PRO A 87 10.52 -14.51 -0.15
CA PRO A 87 11.44 -14.76 -1.27
C PRO A 87 12.75 -14.00 -1.10
N ASP A 88 13.84 -14.57 -1.60
CA ASP A 88 15.18 -13.94 -1.53
C ASP A 88 15.24 -12.62 -2.31
N GLU A 89 14.51 -12.52 -3.42
CA GLU A 89 14.47 -11.33 -4.27
C GLU A 89 13.01 -10.88 -4.53
N PRO A 90 12.77 -9.54 -4.64
CA PRO A 90 11.47 -9.03 -5.05
C PRO A 90 11.20 -9.36 -6.53
N ARG A 91 9.92 -9.33 -6.91
CA ARG A 91 9.48 -9.38 -8.30
C ARG A 91 8.86 -8.06 -8.74
N VAL A 92 8.77 -7.84 -10.05
CA VAL A 92 8.04 -6.68 -10.59
C VAL A 92 6.53 -6.98 -10.63
N LEU A 93 5.75 -6.24 -9.84
CA LEU A 93 4.31 -6.14 -10.02
C LEU A 93 4.01 -5.05 -11.05
N ARG A 94 3.56 -5.44 -12.23
CA ARG A 94 3.08 -4.48 -13.24
C ARG A 94 1.63 -4.12 -12.93
N LEU A 95 1.26 -2.84 -12.98
CA LEU A 95 -0.12 -2.34 -12.94
C LEU A 95 -0.39 -1.58 -14.24
N GLY A 96 -1.58 -0.99 -14.39
CA GLY A 96 -1.95 -0.27 -15.62
C GLY A 96 -1.10 0.99 -15.84
N ASN A 97 -0.77 1.71 -14.77
CA ASN A 97 -0.10 3.01 -14.81
C ASN A 97 1.33 3.01 -14.24
N VAL A 98 1.68 2.04 -13.40
CA VAL A 98 2.98 1.95 -12.71
C VAL A 98 3.46 0.50 -12.57
N CYS A 99 4.74 0.30 -12.29
CA CYS A 99 5.29 -0.95 -11.81
C CYS A 99 5.85 -0.77 -10.39
N HIS A 100 5.82 -1.84 -9.59
CA HIS A 100 6.35 -1.87 -8.24
C HIS A 100 7.29 -3.06 -8.00
N LEU A 101 8.20 -2.94 -7.03
CA LEU A 101 8.83 -4.12 -6.44
C LEU A 101 7.87 -4.72 -5.41
N GLN A 102 7.71 -6.04 -5.47
CA GLN A 102 6.82 -6.79 -4.60
C GLN A 102 7.53 -7.99 -4.01
N SER A 103 7.39 -8.18 -2.70
CA SER A 103 7.79 -9.40 -1.99
C SER A 103 6.58 -9.94 -1.24
N ASN A 104 6.09 -11.13 -1.62
CA ASN A 104 5.01 -11.79 -0.89
C ASN A 104 5.58 -12.42 0.37
N ILE A 105 5.01 -12.11 1.54
CA ILE A 105 5.46 -12.65 2.82
C ILE A 105 4.33 -13.50 3.39
N SER A 106 4.68 -14.67 3.91
CA SER A 106 3.72 -15.58 4.52
C SER A 106 4.21 -16.06 5.87
N GLY A 107 3.29 -16.46 6.74
CA GLY A 107 3.66 -16.97 8.05
C GLY A 107 2.60 -17.88 8.64
N ARG A 108 2.95 -18.50 9.76
CA ARG A 108 2.00 -19.27 10.59
C ARG A 108 1.96 -18.69 11.98
N LEU A 109 0.81 -18.21 12.42
CA LEU A 109 0.61 -17.64 13.75
C LEU A 109 1.06 -18.62 14.85
N SER A 110 1.73 -18.13 15.88
CA SER A 110 2.21 -18.93 17.02
C SER A 110 1.07 -19.39 17.93
N ARG A 111 -0.02 -18.63 17.98
CA ARG A 111 -1.29 -18.93 18.62
C ARG A 111 -2.41 -18.27 17.83
N GLU A 112 -3.66 -18.65 18.08
CA GLU A 112 -4.81 -17.95 17.50
C GLU A 112 -4.80 -16.49 17.93
N ARG A 113 -5.06 -15.60 16.97
CA ARG A 113 -5.11 -14.15 17.15
C ARG A 113 -6.17 -13.60 16.22
N HIS A 114 -6.81 -12.53 16.66
CA HIS A 114 -7.74 -11.81 15.82
C HIS A 114 -6.96 -11.04 14.76
N ILE A 115 -7.45 -10.99 13.52
CA ILE A 115 -6.76 -10.27 12.43
C ILE A 115 -6.46 -8.81 12.77
N LEU A 116 -7.32 -8.15 13.56
CA LEU A 116 -7.11 -6.77 14.01
C LEU A 116 -5.83 -6.60 14.86
N ASP A 117 -5.38 -7.63 15.57
CA ASP A 117 -4.08 -7.60 16.27
C ASP A 117 -2.93 -7.47 15.26
N LEU A 118 -3.03 -8.15 14.12
CA LEU A 118 -2.03 -8.08 13.06
C LEU A 118 -2.11 -6.76 12.30
N VAL A 119 -3.32 -6.23 12.08
CA VAL A 119 -3.52 -4.91 11.48
C VAL A 119 -2.85 -3.85 12.36
N ALA A 120 -3.08 -3.87 13.67
CA ALA A 120 -2.47 -2.92 14.61
C ALA A 120 -0.94 -3.06 14.68
N ALA A 121 -0.41 -4.28 14.59
CA ALA A 121 1.03 -4.50 14.58
C ALA A 121 1.69 -3.99 13.28
N LEU A 122 1.11 -4.29 12.12
CA LEU A 122 1.69 -4.01 10.82
C LEU A 122 1.44 -2.58 10.33
N HIS A 123 0.31 -1.97 10.69
CA HIS A 123 -0.07 -0.65 10.17
C HIS A 123 0.42 0.50 11.08
N PRO A 124 0.97 1.59 10.49
CA PRO A 124 1.42 1.69 9.11
C PRO A 124 2.74 0.93 8.89
N THR A 125 2.86 0.29 7.72
CA THR A 125 4.15 -0.27 7.26
C THR A 125 5.05 0.90 6.83
N PRO A 126 6.38 0.69 6.70
CA PRO A 126 7.27 1.74 6.21
C PRO A 126 6.90 2.28 4.82
N ALA A 127 6.21 1.47 4.00
CA ALA A 127 5.78 1.86 2.65
C ALA A 127 4.82 3.07 2.66
N VAL A 128 4.11 3.30 3.77
CA VAL A 128 3.19 4.43 3.92
C VAL A 128 3.41 5.26 5.18
N GLY A 129 4.10 4.72 6.19
CA GLY A 129 4.33 5.37 7.48
C GLY A 129 5.79 5.75 7.76
N GLY A 130 6.76 5.23 7.00
CA GLY A 130 8.19 5.49 7.21
C GLY A 130 8.81 4.79 8.43
N LEU A 131 10.09 5.07 8.66
CA LEU A 131 10.90 4.53 9.77
C LEU A 131 11.82 5.61 10.37
N PRO A 132 12.07 5.60 11.69
CA PRO A 132 11.31 4.86 12.73
C PRO A 132 9.85 5.33 12.79
N ARG A 133 8.91 4.40 13.06
CA ARG A 133 7.46 4.62 12.89
C ARG A 133 6.95 5.90 13.54
N GLU A 134 7.22 6.13 14.83
CA GLU A 134 6.71 7.30 15.55
C GLU A 134 7.29 8.62 15.00
N LYS A 135 8.61 8.68 14.77
CA LYS A 135 9.26 9.88 14.23
C LYS A 135 8.80 10.21 12.82
N ALA A 136 8.60 9.19 12.00
CA ALA A 136 8.08 9.38 10.65
C ALA A 136 6.62 9.84 10.66
N ARG A 137 5.80 9.32 11.58
CA ARG A 137 4.43 9.82 11.78
C ARG A 137 4.42 11.29 12.21
N GLU A 138 5.22 11.67 13.20
CA GLU A 138 5.35 13.07 13.64
C GLU A 138 5.77 13.99 12.49
N ALA A 139 6.75 13.56 11.68
CA ALA A 139 7.18 14.32 10.51
C ALA A 139 6.07 14.46 9.47
N ILE A 140 5.33 13.39 9.18
CA ILE A 140 4.19 13.42 8.24
C ILE A 140 3.11 14.38 8.74
N GLU A 141 2.77 14.35 10.03
CA GLU A 141 1.76 15.25 10.61
C GLU A 141 2.15 16.72 10.50
N VAL A 142 3.45 17.04 10.63
CA VAL A 142 3.96 18.41 10.46
C VAL A 142 4.02 18.84 8.99
N LEU A 143 4.41 17.92 8.10
CA LEU A 143 4.63 18.22 6.67
C LEU A 143 3.33 18.16 5.84
N GLU A 144 2.30 17.47 6.30
CA GLU A 144 1.00 17.29 5.63
C GLU A 144 -0.14 17.82 6.52
N PRO A 145 -0.28 19.14 6.72
CA PRO A 145 -1.21 19.73 7.69
C PRO A 145 -2.69 19.48 7.36
N GLU A 146 -3.03 19.19 6.11
CA GLU A 146 -4.39 18.82 5.69
C GLU A 146 -4.79 17.42 6.18
N GLY A 147 -3.81 16.61 6.60
CA GLY A 147 -3.99 15.24 7.02
C GLY A 147 -4.35 14.30 5.87
N ARG A 148 -4.23 13.00 6.12
CA ARG A 148 -4.49 11.96 5.12
C ARG A 148 -5.95 11.49 5.10
N GLY A 149 -6.72 11.75 6.15
CA GLY A 149 -8.06 11.20 6.31
C GLY A 149 -8.05 9.67 6.16
N TRP A 150 -8.74 9.17 5.14
CA TRP A 150 -8.81 7.73 4.83
C TRP A 150 -7.64 7.20 3.99
N TYR A 151 -6.83 8.08 3.41
CA TYR A 151 -5.70 7.70 2.57
C TYR A 151 -4.66 6.92 3.37
N ALA A 152 -4.16 5.83 2.79
CA ALA A 152 -3.20 4.89 3.38
C ALA A 152 -3.67 4.15 4.64
N GLY A 153 -4.91 4.35 5.11
CA GLY A 153 -5.49 3.61 6.22
C GLY A 153 -5.83 2.15 5.87
N PRO A 154 -6.01 1.27 6.87
CA PRO A 154 -6.44 -0.10 6.65
C PRO A 154 -7.92 -0.16 6.26
N ILE A 155 -8.23 -0.91 5.22
CA ILE A 155 -9.62 -1.19 4.77
C ILE A 155 -9.77 -2.69 4.53
N GLY A 156 -10.88 -3.27 4.98
CA GLY A 156 -11.01 -4.72 4.94
C GLY A 156 -12.22 -5.22 5.68
N TRP A 157 -12.16 -6.51 6.03
CA TRP A 157 -13.19 -7.19 6.79
C TRP A 157 -12.55 -8.21 7.74
N CYS A 158 -13.30 -8.54 8.79
CA CYS A 158 -13.04 -9.68 9.65
C CYS A 158 -14.35 -10.42 9.95
N ASP A 159 -14.28 -11.71 10.23
CA ASP A 159 -15.41 -12.51 10.68
C ASP A 159 -15.37 -12.77 12.20
N ALA A 160 -16.39 -13.47 12.69
CA ALA A 160 -16.51 -13.82 14.10
C ALA A 160 -15.44 -14.81 14.60
N ALA A 161 -14.75 -15.52 13.70
CA ALA A 161 -13.61 -16.37 14.03
C ALA A 161 -12.29 -15.59 14.13
N GLY A 162 -12.32 -14.28 13.84
CA GLY A 162 -11.14 -13.42 13.82
C GLY A 162 -10.28 -13.60 12.58
N GLU A 163 -10.77 -14.30 11.55
CA GLU A 163 -10.16 -14.35 10.22
C GLU A 163 -10.55 -13.11 9.41
N GLY A 164 -9.88 -12.87 8.28
CA GLY A 164 -10.22 -11.75 7.42
C GLY A 164 -9.12 -11.34 6.45
N GLU A 165 -9.33 -10.17 5.85
CA GLU A 165 -8.37 -9.57 4.92
C GLU A 165 -8.47 -8.04 4.95
N PHE A 166 -7.31 -7.39 5.09
CA PHE A 166 -7.14 -5.94 5.08
C PHE A 166 -6.11 -5.52 4.04
N PHE A 167 -6.35 -4.35 3.46
CA PHE A 167 -5.55 -3.71 2.44
C PHE A 167 -5.17 -2.31 2.89
N VAL A 168 -4.11 -1.76 2.31
CA VAL A 168 -3.74 -0.36 2.48
C VAL A 168 -4.55 0.47 1.49
N ALA A 169 -5.30 1.47 1.96
CA ALA A 169 -6.20 2.25 1.11
C ALA A 169 -5.47 3.25 0.21
N LEU A 170 -4.97 2.73 -0.91
CA LEU A 170 -4.23 3.47 -1.93
C LEU A 170 -5.01 3.56 -3.24
N ARG A 171 -4.59 4.50 -4.10
CA ARG A 171 -5.21 4.76 -5.42
C ARG A 171 -6.71 5.00 -5.28
N GLY A 172 -7.06 5.80 -4.27
CA GLY A 172 -8.43 6.08 -3.89
C GLY A 172 -8.82 7.54 -4.10
N ALA A 173 -10.13 7.77 -4.03
CA ALA A 173 -10.71 9.10 -3.98
C ALA A 173 -11.81 9.14 -2.92
N LEU A 174 -11.83 10.23 -2.15
CA LEU A 174 -12.98 10.60 -1.33
C LEU A 174 -13.95 11.41 -2.19
N LEU A 175 -15.12 10.83 -2.43
CA LEU A 175 -16.18 11.42 -3.22
C LEU A 175 -17.21 12.10 -2.32
N THR A 176 -17.53 13.33 -2.68
CA THR A 176 -18.70 14.07 -2.18
C THR A 176 -19.74 14.17 -3.31
N LYS A 177 -20.82 14.91 -3.08
CA LYS A 177 -21.85 15.14 -4.11
C LYS A 177 -21.29 15.78 -5.38
N THR A 178 -20.32 16.67 -5.25
CA THR A 178 -19.82 17.52 -6.36
C THR A 178 -18.31 17.50 -6.53
N ARG A 179 -17.55 16.84 -5.65
CA ARG A 179 -16.08 16.84 -5.69
C ARG A 179 -15.49 15.45 -5.48
N ALA A 180 -14.29 15.26 -6.00
CA ALA A 180 -13.44 14.11 -5.71
C ALA A 180 -12.09 14.62 -5.15
N HIS A 181 -11.69 14.10 -3.99
CA HIS A 181 -10.39 14.39 -3.38
C HIS A 181 -9.48 13.17 -3.54
N LEU A 182 -8.35 13.33 -4.25
CA LEU A 182 -7.38 12.27 -4.51
C LEU A 182 -6.10 12.57 -3.74
N LEU A 183 -5.51 11.54 -3.15
CA LEU A 183 -4.21 11.61 -2.49
C LEU A 183 -3.28 10.53 -3.07
N ALA A 184 -2.01 10.88 -3.22
CA ALA A 184 -0.94 9.98 -3.62
C ALA A 184 0.36 10.40 -2.93
N GLY A 185 1.10 9.44 -2.40
CA GLY A 185 2.40 9.63 -1.78
C GLY A 185 3.48 8.76 -2.41
N CYS A 186 4.72 9.04 -2.04
CA CYS A 186 5.94 8.34 -2.41
C CYS A 186 6.77 8.07 -1.14
N GLY A 187 7.68 7.10 -1.22
CA GLY A 187 8.64 6.85 -0.14
C GLY A 187 9.83 7.78 -0.32
N LEU A 188 10.28 8.41 0.76
CA LEU A 188 11.46 9.27 0.72
C LEU A 188 12.63 8.59 1.42
N VAL A 189 13.77 8.53 0.73
CA VAL A 189 15.06 8.10 1.27
C VAL A 189 16.13 9.16 0.97
N ALA A 190 17.31 9.05 1.57
CA ALA A 190 18.38 10.02 1.36
C ALA A 190 18.82 10.17 -0.10
N ALA A 191 18.59 9.14 -0.93
CA ALA A 191 18.89 9.14 -2.36
C ALA A 191 17.69 9.58 -3.23
N SER A 192 16.61 10.08 -2.64
CA SER A 192 15.44 10.59 -3.38
C SER A 192 15.76 11.94 -4.04
N ASP A 193 15.28 12.09 -5.27
CA ASP A 193 15.29 13.36 -6.01
C ASP A 193 13.89 13.98 -5.97
N PRO A 194 13.71 15.22 -5.46
CA PRO A 194 12.38 15.82 -5.28
C PRO A 194 11.52 15.87 -6.54
N GLU A 195 12.11 16.08 -7.72
CA GLU A 195 11.38 16.15 -8.98
C GLU A 195 10.91 14.76 -9.42
N GLU A 196 11.75 13.73 -9.28
CA GLU A 196 11.35 12.34 -9.51
C GLU A 196 10.19 11.91 -8.59
N GLU A 197 10.26 12.27 -7.31
CA GLU A 197 9.22 11.93 -6.32
C GLU A 197 7.89 12.63 -6.64
N TRP A 198 7.95 13.91 -7.04
CA TRP A 198 6.79 14.64 -7.53
C TRP A 198 6.15 13.94 -8.73
N GLN A 199 6.94 13.53 -9.72
CA GLN A 199 6.45 12.80 -10.89
C GLN A 199 5.82 11.44 -10.51
N GLU A 200 6.43 10.72 -9.55
CA GLU A 200 5.91 9.46 -9.04
C GLU A 200 4.49 9.61 -8.46
N THR A 201 4.25 10.63 -7.64
CA THR A 201 2.91 10.89 -7.08
C THR A 201 1.89 11.15 -8.20
N GLY A 202 2.29 11.90 -9.24
CA GLY A 202 1.47 12.14 -10.43
C GLY A 202 1.09 10.86 -11.16
N TRP A 203 2.03 9.93 -11.38
CA TRP A 203 1.73 8.64 -12.01
C TRP A 203 0.78 7.80 -11.18
N LYS A 204 0.95 7.78 -9.86
CA LYS A 204 0.05 7.04 -8.94
C LYS A 204 -1.37 7.62 -8.96
N MET A 205 -1.49 8.95 -9.01
CA MET A 205 -2.79 9.64 -9.02
C MET A 205 -3.60 9.37 -10.31
N LYS A 206 -2.93 9.17 -11.46
CA LYS A 206 -3.58 8.81 -12.73
C LYS A 206 -4.48 7.58 -12.63
N ALA A 207 -4.16 6.61 -11.77
CA ALA A 207 -4.96 5.40 -11.58
C ALA A 207 -6.44 5.70 -11.29
N MET A 208 -6.70 6.70 -10.45
CA MET A 208 -8.07 7.13 -10.14
C MET A 208 -8.52 8.32 -11.01
N GLY A 209 -7.60 9.24 -11.33
CA GLY A 209 -7.91 10.39 -12.18
C GLY A 209 -8.50 10.01 -13.53
N GLU A 210 -7.95 9.00 -14.19
CA GLU A 210 -8.48 8.51 -15.47
C GLU A 210 -9.87 7.87 -15.36
N VAL A 211 -10.15 7.20 -14.23
CA VAL A 211 -11.46 6.60 -13.96
C VAL A 211 -12.51 7.70 -13.82
N LEU A 212 -12.19 8.76 -13.08
CA LEU A 212 -13.11 9.88 -12.84
C LEU A 212 -13.34 10.72 -14.10
N ALA A 213 -12.27 11.01 -14.85
CA ALA A 213 -12.35 11.76 -16.11
C ALA A 213 -13.24 11.05 -17.15
N ALA A 214 -13.15 9.72 -17.25
CA ALA A 214 -13.97 8.92 -18.16
C ALA A 214 -15.47 8.97 -17.82
N HIS A 215 -15.85 9.37 -16.59
CA HIS A 215 -17.24 9.44 -16.12
C HIS A 215 -17.71 10.89 -15.91
N GLY A 216 -17.07 11.86 -16.56
CA GLY A 216 -17.52 13.26 -16.61
C GLY A 216 -17.42 14.03 -15.29
N ARG A 217 -16.73 13.49 -14.29
CA ARG A 217 -16.43 14.19 -13.04
C ARG A 217 -15.05 14.85 -13.17
N ARG A 218 -15.03 16.08 -13.69
CA ARG A 218 -13.86 16.97 -13.55
C ARG A 218 -13.86 17.58 -12.16
#